data_AF-A0A5C7NNS5-F1
#
_entry.id   AF-A0A5C7NNS5-F1
#
_cell.length_a   1.000
_cell.length_b   1.000
_cell.length_c   1.000
_cell.angle_alpha   90.00
_cell.angle_beta   90.00
_cell.angle_gamma   90.00
#
_symmetry.space_group_name_H-M   'P 1'
#
loop_
_entity.id
_entity.type
_entity.pdbx_description
1 polymer ?
#
loop_
_entity_poly.entity_id
_entity_poly.type
_entity_poly.pdbx_seq_one_letter_code
_entity_poly.pdbx_strand_id
1 'polypeptide(L)'
;MLERLNAWLYRHYACTFLLMGAAFLVFGILSLNLIYVLKANIEVILEHGTMIIVDGAGRQFVELIAYGYLSLAFFIVFKCCESILLRRLTEHRG
;
A
#
# COMPACT_ATOMS: atom_id res chain seq x y z
N MET A 1 -11.16 13.88 -13.72
CA MET A 1 -10.99 14.05 -12.25
C MET A 1 -9.52 13.91 -11.84
N LEU A 2 -8.82 12.85 -12.26
CA LEU A 2 -7.38 12.64 -12.04
C LEU A 2 -6.49 13.80 -12.55
N GLU A 3 -6.79 14.38 -13.71
CA GLU A 3 -6.00 15.48 -14.28
C GLU A 3 -6.05 16.77 -13.44
N ARG A 4 -7.17 17.06 -12.77
CA ARG A 4 -7.31 18.23 -11.89
C ARG A 4 -6.54 18.05 -10.58
N LEU A 5 -6.52 16.84 -10.04
CA LEU A 5 -5.69 16.47 -8.89
C LEU A 5 -4.20 16.60 -9.21
N ASN A 6 -3.77 16.13 -10.38
CA ASN A 6 -2.40 16.27 -10.85
C ASN A 6 -1.97 17.73 -11.00
N ALA A 7 -2.82 18.57 -11.60
CA ALA A 7 -2.53 20.00 -11.75
C ALA A 7 -2.42 20.74 -10.40
N TRP A 8 -3.21 20.33 -9.40
CA TRP A 8 -3.16 20.89 -8.05
C TRP A 8 -1.94 20.40 -7.26
N LEU A 9 -1.60 19.11 -7.34
CA LEU A 9 -0.36 18.53 -6.77
C LEU A 9 0.89 19.20 -7.35
N TYR A 10 0.92 19.44 -8.66
CA TYR A 10 2.02 20.13 -9.34
C TYR A 10 2.25 21.55 -8.79
N ARG A 11 1.22 22.22 -8.23
CA ARG A 11 1.34 23.59 -7.72
C ARG A 11 1.85 23.68 -6.28
N HIS A 12 1.70 22.63 -5.48
CA HIS A 12 2.07 22.63 -4.06
C HIS A 12 3.03 21.47 -3.73
N TYR A 13 4.34 21.74 -3.80
CA TYR A 13 5.43 20.79 -3.48
C TYR A 13 5.24 20.12 -2.12
N ALA A 14 4.92 20.92 -1.08
CA ALA A 14 4.70 20.42 0.27
C ALA A 14 3.53 19.43 0.32
N CYS A 15 2.45 19.67 -0.43
CA CYS A 15 1.30 18.76 -0.48
C CYS A 15 1.65 17.44 -1.18
N THR A 16 2.43 17.47 -2.27
CA THR A 16 2.89 16.24 -2.95
C THR A 16 3.81 15.42 -2.05
N PHE A 17 4.72 16.07 -1.31
CA PHE A 17 5.60 15.40 -0.36
C PHE A 17 4.83 14.80 0.83
N LEU A 18 3.88 15.54 1.40
CA LEU A 18 3.03 15.05 2.49
C LEU A 18 2.14 13.88 2.03
N LEU A 19 1.56 13.95 0.83
CA LEU A 19 0.76 12.86 0.27
C LEU A 19 1.62 11.62 0.03
N MET A 20 2.84 11.79 -0.49
CA MET A 20 3.81 10.71 -0.66
C MET A 20 4.14 10.05 0.68
N GLY A 21 4.43 10.84 1.72
CA GLY A 21 4.69 10.33 3.07
C GLY A 21 3.50 9.60 3.67
N ALA A 22 2.29 10.16 3.54
CA ALA A 22 1.06 9.51 4.02
C ALA A 22 0.79 8.19 3.29
N ALA A 23 0.95 8.15 1.96
CA ALA A 23 0.80 6.94 1.17
C ALA A 23 1.83 5.87 1.56
N PHE A 24 3.09 6.28 1.80
CA PHE A 24 4.15 5.37 2.27
C PHE A 24 3.85 4.79 3.66
N LEU A 25 3.37 5.61 4.60
CA LEU A 25 2.99 5.14 5.94
C LEU A 25 1.82 4.15 5.88
N VAL A 26 0.77 4.46 5.12
CA VAL A 26 -0.38 3.57 4.96
C VAL A 26 0.04 2.26 4.28
N PHE A 27 0.84 2.33 3.22
CA PHE A 27 1.43 1.16 2.58
C PHE A 27 2.23 0.29 3.57
N GLY A 28 3.06 0.91 4.41
CA GLY A 28 3.85 0.21 5.43
C GLY A 28 2.97 -0.51 6.46
N ILE A 29 1.95 0.17 7.01
CA ILE A 29 1.00 -0.40 7.97
C ILE A 29 0.24 -1.58 7.33
N LEU A 30 -0.24 -1.42 6.11
CA LEU A 30 -0.95 -2.48 5.38
C LEU A 30 -0.05 -3.69 5.12
N SER A 31 1.22 -3.46 4.78
CA SER A 31 2.19 -4.53 4.54
C SER A 31 2.52 -5.29 5.83
N LEU A 32 2.65 -4.61 6.97
CA LEU A 32 2.83 -5.26 8.27
C LEU A 32 1.61 -6.09 8.66
N ASN A 33 0.40 -5.57 8.44
CA ASN A 33 -0.83 -6.30 8.69
C ASN A 33 -0.91 -7.56 7.82
N LEU A 34 -0.49 -7.46 6.55
CA LEU A 34 -0.42 -8.60 5.62
C LEU A 34 0.50 -9.72 6.17
N ILE A 35 1.67 -9.35 6.69
CA ILE A 35 2.63 -10.30 7.28
C ILE A 35 2.05 -10.93 8.56
N TYR A 36 1.38 -10.14 9.41
CA TYR A 36 0.78 -10.62 10.65
C TYR A 36 -0.33 -11.65 10.36
N VAL A 37 -1.26 -11.32 9.46
CA VAL A 37 -2.33 -12.23 9.05
C VAL A 37 -1.76 -13.48 8.39
N LEU A 38 -0.77 -13.35 7.51
CA LEU A 38 -0.13 -14.50 6.86
C LEU A 38 0.53 -15.44 7.89
N LYS A 39 1.25 -14.88 8.88
CA LYS A 39 1.85 -15.68 9.96
C LYS A 39 0.80 -16.42 10.77
N ALA A 40 -0.29 -15.74 11.16
CA ALA A 40 -1.39 -16.36 11.90
C ALA A 40 -2.01 -17.52 11.11
N ASN A 41 -2.18 -17.38 9.79
CA ASN A 41 -2.67 -18.46 8.93
C ASN A 41 -1.71 -19.66 8.91
N ILE A 42 -0.40 -19.43 8.79
CA ILE A 42 0.62 -20.49 8.79
C ILE A 42 0.65 -21.21 10.14
N GLU A 43 0.59 -20.47 11.25
CA GLU A 43 0.60 -21.02 12.61
C GLU A 43 -0.62 -21.92 12.87
N VAL A 44 -1.82 -21.50 12.45
CA VAL A 44 -3.04 -22.31 12.55
C VAL A 44 -2.94 -23.61 11.73
N ILE A 45 -2.38 -23.54 10.52
CA ILE A 45 -2.17 -24.72 9.66
C ILE A 45 -1.19 -25.70 10.32
N LEU A 46 -0.13 -25.19 10.94
CA LEU A 46 0.90 -26.01 11.61
C LEU A 46 0.40 -26.63 12.91
N GLU A 47 -0.38 -25.89 13.72
CA GLU A 47 -0.87 -26.38 15.02
C GLU A 47 -2.05 -27.35 14.92
N HIS A 48 -2.98 -27.12 14.00
CA HIS A 48 -4.27 -27.85 13.99
C HIS A 48 -4.45 -28.80 12.79
N GLY A 49 -3.50 -28.85 11.85
CA GLY A 49 -3.61 -29.64 10.62
C GLY A 49 -4.76 -29.18 9.71
N THR A 50 -5.07 -29.93 8.64
CA THR A 50 -6.10 -29.57 7.64
C THR A 50 -7.55 -29.53 8.16
N MET A 51 -7.75 -29.78 9.46
CA MET A 51 -9.06 -30.05 10.06
C MET A 51 -9.87 -28.78 10.41
N ILE A 52 -9.27 -27.57 10.35
CA ILE A 52 -9.93 -26.29 10.70
C ILE A 52 -9.87 -25.27 9.53
N ILE A 53 -9.99 -25.75 8.28
CA ILE A 53 -9.83 -24.89 7.10
C ILE A 53 -11.13 -24.15 6.73
N VAL A 54 -12.30 -24.58 7.19
CA VAL A 54 -13.55 -24.25 6.47
C VAL A 54 -14.18 -22.90 6.87
N ASP A 55 -14.11 -22.45 8.12
CA ASP A 55 -14.82 -21.21 8.54
C ASP A 55 -13.93 -19.97 8.75
N GLY A 56 -12.69 -20.14 9.20
CA GLY A 56 -11.79 -18.99 9.50
C GLY A 56 -10.86 -18.60 8.34
N ALA A 57 -10.33 -19.59 7.62
CA ALA A 57 -9.25 -19.38 6.65
C ALA A 57 -9.74 -18.67 5.37
N GLY A 58 -10.95 -18.96 4.90
CA GLY A 58 -11.51 -18.32 3.69
C GLY A 58 -11.67 -16.80 3.87
N ARG A 59 -12.16 -16.36 5.03
CA ARG A 59 -12.30 -14.94 5.34
C ARG A 59 -10.95 -14.25 5.48
N GLN A 60 -10.00 -14.87 6.18
CA GLN A 60 -8.64 -14.31 6.33
C GLN A 60 -7.92 -14.22 4.98
N PHE A 61 -8.12 -15.17 4.08
CA PHE A 61 -7.57 -15.13 2.72
C PHE A 61 -8.15 -13.97 1.90
N VAL A 62 -9.46 -13.73 1.98
CA VAL A 62 -10.09 -12.59 1.30
C VAL A 62 -9.61 -11.25 1.90
N GLU A 63 -9.48 -11.15 3.22
CA GLU A 63 -8.92 -9.97 3.88
C GLU A 63 -7.46 -9.73 3.46
N LEU A 64 -6.64 -10.79 3.36
CA LEU A 64 -5.26 -10.72 2.89
C LEU A 64 -5.21 -10.18 1.44
N ILE A 65 -6.02 -10.72 0.54
CA ILE A 65 -6.09 -10.24 -0.85
C ILE A 65 -6.52 -8.76 -0.89
N ALA A 66 -7.54 -8.39 -0.13
CA ALA A 66 -8.05 -7.02 -0.08
C ALA A 66 -6.98 -6.04 0.43
N TYR A 67 -6.30 -6.36 1.53
CA TYR A 67 -5.20 -5.54 2.04
C TYR A 67 -4.01 -5.48 1.08
N GLY A 68 -3.73 -6.58 0.37
CA GLY A 68 -2.69 -6.62 -0.67
C GLY A 68 -2.97 -5.65 -1.81
N TYR A 69 -4.19 -5.67 -2.38
CA TYR A 69 -4.58 -4.73 -3.44
C TYR A 69 -4.67 -3.29 -2.95
N LEU A 70 -5.16 -3.07 -1.72
CA LEU A 70 -5.19 -1.72 -1.14
C LEU A 70 -3.77 -1.17 -0.94
N SER A 71 -2.86 -2.00 -0.43
CA SER A 71 -1.44 -1.67 -0.30
C SER A 71 -0.84 -1.33 -1.67
N LEU A 72 -1.11 -2.13 -2.71
CA LEU A 72 -0.67 -1.86 -4.07
C LEU A 72 -1.18 -0.52 -4.61
N ALA A 73 -2.43 -0.15 -4.32
CA ALA A 73 -2.98 1.15 -4.72
C ALA A 73 -2.22 2.32 -4.07
N PHE A 74 -1.92 2.26 -2.77
CA PHE A 74 -1.11 3.27 -2.09
C PHE A 74 0.32 3.31 -2.61
N PHE A 75 0.91 2.16 -2.94
CA PHE A 75 2.24 2.08 -3.54
C PHE A 75 2.30 2.79 -4.90
N ILE A 76 1.27 2.61 -5.75
CA ILE A 76 1.19 3.31 -7.05
C ILE A 76 1.08 4.83 -6.83
N VAL A 77 0.28 5.29 -5.87
CA VAL A 77 0.17 6.72 -5.52
C VAL A 77 1.52 7.28 -5.07
N PHE A 78 2.23 6.55 -4.20
CA PHE A 78 3.58 6.90 -3.77
C PHE A 78 4.53 7.03 -4.97
N LYS A 79 4.58 6.03 -5.85
CA LYS A 79 5.44 6.03 -7.05
C LYS A 79 5.10 7.15 -8.02
N CYS A 80 3.81 7.47 -8.18
CA CYS A 80 3.39 8.61 -8.98
C CYS A 80 3.93 9.93 -8.40
N CYS A 81 3.76 10.15 -7.09
CA CYS A 81 4.29 11.34 -6.41
C CYS A 81 5.81 11.43 -6.50
N GLU A 82 6.51 10.30 -6.29
CA GLU A 82 7.97 10.19 -6.42
C GLU A 82 8.42 10.59 -7.84
N SER A 83 7.77 10.08 -8.88
CA SER A 83 8.13 10.38 -10.27
C SER A 83 8.03 11.87 -10.61
N ILE A 84 6.99 12.55 -10.10
CA ILE A 84 6.78 14.00 -10.26
C ILE A 84 7.89 14.78 -9.54
N LEU A 85 8.22 14.38 -8.31
CA LEU A 85 9.24 15.03 -7.49
C LEU A 85 10.63 14.88 -8.10
N LEU A 86 10.99 13.66 -8.52
CA LEU A 86 12.27 13.34 -9.15
C LEU A 86 12.45 14.08 -10.47
N ARG A 87 11.42 14.09 -11.33
CA ARG A 87 11.51 14.77 -12.63
C ARG A 87 11.80 16.26 -12.48
N ARG A 88 11.15 16.93 -11.52
CA ARG A 88 11.42 18.34 -11.22
C ARG A 88 12.78 18.58 -10.57
N LEU A 89 13.23 17.68 -9.68
CA LEU A 89 14.54 17.80 -9.05
C LEU A 89 15.68 17.68 -10.09
N THR A 90 15.51 16.78 -11.06
CA THR A 90 16.44 16.62 -12.18
C THR A 90 16.38 17.82 -13.14
N GLU A 91 15.19 18.35 -13.45
CA GLU A 91 15.04 19.58 -14.25
C GLU A 91 15.69 20.81 -13.60
N HIS A 92 15.70 20.91 -12.27
CA HIS A 92 16.32 22.04 -11.56
C HIS A 92 17.85 21.94 -11.44
N ARG A 93 18.43 20.80 -11.83
CA ARG A 93 19.86 20.48 -11.72
C ARG A 93 20.59 20.49 -13.09
N GLY A 94 19.87 20.73 -14.18
CA GLY A 94 20.36 20.79 -15.56
C GLY A 94 20.38 22.20 -16.12
#